data_AF-A0AAJ0GJM9-F1
#
_entry.id   AF-A0AAJ0GJM9-F1
#
_cell.length_a   1.000
_cell.length_b   1.000
_cell.length_c   1.000
_cell.angle_alpha   90.00
_cell.angle_beta   90.00
_cell.angle_gamma   90.00
#
_symmetry.space_group_name_H-M   'P 1'
#
loop_
_entity.id
_entity.type
_entity.pdbx_description
1 polymer ?
#
loop_
_entity_poly.entity_id
_entity_poly.type
_entity_poly.pdbx_seq_one_letter_code
_entity_poly.pdbx_strand_id
1 'polypeptide(L)'
;MVRFLKSQVDPKPLSYVPPPFPSLYWPFPVGGDQTRYLYDAGSIWRYTLYWTLVCVVGVHLAAAGYACMVQYRNWKIIWVVPIIYLIIGGIEALIAGNVVGGLLSGIYTAGYFRMSTWIPLSWGIINALILILSSFAIQGGL
;
A
#
# COMPACT_ATOMS: atom_id res chain seq x y z
N MET A 1 -32.52 -8.04 20.73
CA MET A 1 -31.84 -6.87 20.15
C MET A 1 -30.64 -6.41 21.02
N VAL A 2 -29.80 -7.32 21.52
CA VAL A 2 -28.62 -6.97 22.37
C VAL A 2 -27.30 -7.53 21.79
N ARG A 3 -27.39 -8.48 20.86
CA ARG A 3 -26.23 -9.13 20.22
C ARG A 3 -25.50 -8.23 19.21
N PHE A 4 -26.13 -7.15 18.75
CA PHE A 4 -25.60 -6.21 17.75
C PHE A 4 -24.60 -5.19 18.34
N LEU A 5 -24.62 -4.97 19.66
CA LEU A 5 -23.78 -3.99 20.36
C LEU A 5 -22.59 -4.63 21.10
N LYS A 6 -22.31 -5.92 20.88
CA LYS A 6 -21.14 -6.55 21.48
C LYS A 6 -19.88 -6.06 20.76
N SER A 7 -19.22 -5.05 21.33
CA SER A 7 -17.90 -4.61 20.91
C SER A 7 -16.98 -5.83 20.74
N GLN A 8 -16.60 -6.12 19.50
CA GLN A 8 -15.60 -7.13 19.18
C GLN A 8 -14.24 -6.46 19.35
N VAL A 9 -13.73 -6.53 20.58
CA VAL A 9 -12.37 -6.10 20.90
C VAL A 9 -11.44 -7.26 20.58
N ASP A 10 -10.46 -7.03 19.71
CA ASP A 10 -9.39 -7.99 19.41
C ASP A 10 -8.10 -7.51 20.09
N PRO A 11 -7.94 -7.74 21.40
CA PRO A 11 -6.78 -7.24 22.12
C PRO A 11 -5.50 -7.86 21.58
N LYS A 12 -4.44 -7.05 21.51
CA LYS A 12 -3.09 -7.50 21.17
C LYS A 12 -2.65 -8.59 22.16
N PRO A 13 -2.28 -9.80 21.70
CA PRO A 13 -1.75 -10.84 22.57
C PRO A 13 -0.46 -10.40 23.29
N LEU A 14 -0.24 -10.86 24.53
CA LEU A 14 0.96 -10.51 25.30
C LEU A 14 2.26 -11.00 24.63
N SER A 15 2.21 -12.13 23.94
CA SER A 15 3.34 -12.70 23.19
C SER A 15 3.42 -12.20 21.75
N TYR A 16 2.70 -11.12 21.40
CA TYR A 16 2.66 -10.62 20.03
C TYR A 16 3.99 -9.99 19.61
N VAL A 17 4.50 -10.47 18.47
CA VAL A 17 5.61 -9.87 17.73
C VAL A 17 5.07 -9.49 16.34
N PRO A 18 5.26 -8.25 15.88
CA PRO A 18 4.84 -7.85 14.54
C PRO A 18 5.45 -8.75 13.47
N PRO A 19 4.67 -9.26 12.51
CA PRO A 19 5.22 -10.06 11.43
C PRO A 19 6.16 -9.19 10.55
N PRO A 20 7.20 -9.78 9.93
CA PRO A 20 8.08 -9.05 9.03
C PRO A 20 7.35 -8.70 7.72
N PHE A 21 7.57 -7.50 7.20
CA PHE A 21 7.04 -7.12 5.88
C PHE A 21 7.59 -8.07 4.79
N PRO A 22 6.78 -8.54 3.81
CA PRO A 22 5.39 -8.16 3.51
C PRO A 22 4.31 -8.99 4.22
N SER A 23 4.66 -10.15 4.78
CA SER A 23 3.78 -11.12 5.48
C SER A 23 2.36 -11.29 4.92
N LEU A 24 2.19 -11.24 3.60
CA LEU A 24 0.96 -11.68 2.95
C LEU A 24 0.82 -13.18 3.13
N TYR A 25 -0.33 -13.61 3.63
CA TYR A 25 -0.64 -15.01 3.87
C TYR A 25 -1.69 -15.51 2.89
N TRP A 26 -1.71 -16.80 2.59
CA TRP A 26 -2.71 -17.36 1.70
C TRP A 26 -4.11 -17.22 2.33
N PRO A 27 -5.08 -16.58 1.67
CA PRO A 27 -6.39 -16.34 2.27
C PRO A 27 -7.23 -17.62 2.40
N PHE A 28 -6.89 -18.67 1.63
CA PHE A 28 -7.52 -19.97 1.73
C PHE A 28 -6.77 -20.85 2.75
N PRO A 29 -7.47 -21.67 3.56
CA PRO A 29 -6.85 -22.45 4.63
C PRO A 29 -6.18 -23.72 4.08
N VAL A 30 -5.18 -23.56 3.21
CA VAL A 30 -4.38 -24.67 2.69
C VAL A 30 -3.26 -24.95 3.70
N GLY A 31 -3.52 -25.85 4.65
CA GLY A 31 -2.55 -26.27 5.67
C GLY A 31 -2.69 -25.61 7.05
N GLY A 32 -3.87 -25.06 7.38
CA GLY A 32 -4.17 -24.49 8.70
C GLY A 32 -4.33 -22.96 8.69
N ASP A 33 -4.49 -22.36 9.88
CA ASP A 33 -4.60 -20.92 10.04
C ASP A 33 -3.22 -20.25 9.86
N GLN A 34 -3.12 -19.42 8.83
CA GLN A 34 -1.90 -18.68 8.48
C GLN A 34 -2.06 -17.17 8.66
N THR A 35 -3.14 -16.72 9.32
CA THR A 35 -3.46 -15.30 9.41
C THR A 35 -2.33 -14.49 10.06
N ARG A 36 -1.98 -13.36 9.43
CA ARG A 36 -0.99 -12.41 9.92
C ARG A 36 -1.69 -11.07 10.15
N TYR A 37 -1.65 -10.62 11.40
CA TYR A 37 -2.34 -9.41 11.84
C TYR A 37 -1.38 -8.36 12.40
N LEU A 38 -1.73 -7.10 12.18
CA LEU A 38 -1.11 -5.91 12.72
C LEU A 38 -2.03 -5.35 13.81
N TYR A 39 -1.46 -5.03 14.98
CA TYR A 39 -2.22 -4.56 16.13
C TYR A 39 -1.79 -3.16 16.60
N ASP A 40 -0.56 -2.75 16.33
CA ASP A 40 -0.05 -1.45 16.74
C ASP A 40 -0.01 -0.45 15.57
N ALA A 41 -0.27 0.81 15.91
CA ALA A 41 -0.25 1.94 14.98
C ALA A 41 1.05 2.02 14.18
N GLY A 42 2.21 1.76 14.80
CA GLY A 42 3.50 1.84 14.13
C GLY A 42 3.62 0.84 12.99
N SER A 43 3.24 -0.42 13.22
CA SER A 43 3.27 -1.48 12.21
C SER A 43 2.24 -1.25 11.11
N ILE A 44 1.03 -0.82 11.47
CA ILE A 44 -0.02 -0.47 10.50
C ILE A 44 0.43 0.65 9.55
N TRP A 45 0.97 1.74 10.11
CA TRP A 45 1.50 2.86 9.33
C TRP A 45 2.64 2.41 8.41
N ARG A 46 3.64 1.66 8.92
CA ARG A 46 4.79 1.19 8.12
C ARG A 46 4.35 0.29 6.96
N TYR A 47 3.48 -0.68 7.22
CA TYR A 47 2.98 -1.57 6.18
C TYR A 47 2.24 -0.80 5.09
N THR A 48 1.40 0.17 5.48
CA THR A 48 0.65 1.00 4.54
C THR A 48 1.60 1.84 3.70
N LEU A 49 2.57 2.51 4.33
CA LEU A 49 3.57 3.30 3.62
C LEU A 49 4.41 2.47 2.65
N TYR A 50 4.89 1.31 3.07
CA TYR A 50 5.73 0.44 2.23
C TYR A 50 4.95 -0.13 1.05
N TRP A 51 3.71 -0.56 1.24
CA TRP A 51 2.88 -1.01 0.14
C TRP A 51 2.53 0.11 -0.83
N THR A 52 2.20 1.31 -0.35
CA THR A 52 1.98 2.47 -1.22
C THR A 52 3.24 2.82 -2.02
N LEU A 53 4.43 2.78 -1.41
CA LEU A 53 5.72 2.92 -2.12
C LEU A 53 5.87 1.88 -3.22
N VAL A 54 5.71 0.59 -2.89
CA VAL A 54 5.86 -0.50 -3.87
C VAL A 54 4.88 -0.35 -5.03
N CYS A 55 3.60 -0.09 -4.76
CA CYS A 55 2.57 0.00 -5.79
C CYS A 55 2.75 1.24 -6.69
N VAL A 56 2.91 2.43 -6.10
CA VAL A 56 2.99 3.68 -6.87
C VAL A 56 4.32 3.78 -7.62
N VAL A 57 5.45 3.48 -6.98
CA VAL A 57 6.75 3.43 -7.66
C VAL A 57 6.75 2.34 -8.73
N GLY A 58 6.15 1.18 -8.46
CA GLY A 58 6.02 0.10 -9.43
C GLY A 58 5.31 0.53 -10.72
N VAL A 59 4.20 1.26 -10.61
CA VAL A 59 3.48 1.82 -11.77
C VAL A 59 4.34 2.84 -12.53
N HIS A 60 5.05 3.72 -11.82
CA HIS A 60 5.95 4.69 -12.44
C HIS A 60 7.10 4.02 -13.19
N LEU A 61 7.71 2.99 -12.60
CA LEU A 61 8.79 2.24 -13.23
C LEU A 61 8.29 1.42 -14.42
N ALA A 62 7.06 0.90 -14.39
CA ALA A 62 6.45 0.26 -15.55
C ALA A 62 6.27 1.23 -16.72
N ALA A 63 5.77 2.45 -16.45
CA ALA A 63 5.64 3.50 -17.45
C ALA A 63 7.02 3.96 -17.99
N ALA A 64 8.00 4.13 -17.12
CA ALA A 64 9.37 4.45 -17.51
C ALA A 64 10.00 3.34 -18.36
N GLY A 65 9.78 2.08 -18.00
CA GLY A 65 10.22 0.91 -18.77
C GLY A 65 9.63 0.89 -20.17
N TYR A 66 8.33 1.16 -20.30
CA TYR A 66 7.68 1.30 -21.60
C TYR A 66 8.28 2.44 -22.43
N ALA A 67 8.51 3.61 -21.84
CA ALA A 67 9.15 4.74 -22.51
C ALA A 67 10.59 4.39 -22.98
N CYS A 68 11.36 3.67 -22.16
CA CYS A 68 12.70 3.20 -22.53
C CYS A 68 12.67 2.19 -23.69
N MET A 69 11.67 1.28 -23.71
CA MET A 69 11.50 0.33 -24.80
C MET A 69 11.19 1.02 -26.13
N VAL A 70 10.28 2.01 -26.12
CA VAL A 70 9.92 2.78 -27.32
C VAL A 70 11.11 3.59 -27.82
N GLN A 71 11.89 4.17 -26.91
CA GLN A 71 13.00 5.06 -27.23
C GLN A 71 14.39 4.41 -27.04
N TYR A 72 14.50 3.11 -27.25
CA TYR A 72 15.70 2.32 -26.94
C TYR A 72 17.00 2.81 -27.62
N ARG A 73 16.90 3.57 -28.71
CA ARG A 73 18.07 4.14 -29.42
C ARG A 73 18.64 5.39 -28.76
N ASN A 74 17.91 6.01 -27.83
CA ASN A 74 18.32 7.27 -27.23
C ASN A 74 18.88 7.04 -25.82
N TRP A 75 20.19 6.89 -25.73
CA TRP A 75 20.87 6.49 -24.49
C TRP A 75 20.58 7.42 -23.30
N LYS A 76 20.38 8.72 -23.54
CA LYS A 76 20.04 9.70 -22.49
C LYS A 76 18.70 9.37 -21.83
N ILE A 77 17.71 8.95 -22.62
CA ILE A 77 16.35 8.67 -22.13
C ILE A 77 16.34 7.42 -21.25
N ILE A 78 17.13 6.41 -21.61
CA ILE A 78 17.28 5.18 -20.82
C ILE A 78 17.72 5.46 -19.37
N TRP A 79 18.55 6.48 -19.15
CA TRP A 79 19.02 6.82 -17.81
C TRP A 79 18.16 7.89 -17.12
N VAL A 80 17.74 8.92 -17.85
CA VAL A 80 17.04 10.07 -17.26
C VAL A 80 15.60 9.73 -16.89
N VAL A 81 14.86 9.00 -17.75
CA VAL A 81 13.43 8.76 -17.54
C VAL A 81 13.15 7.92 -16.29
N PRO A 82 13.83 6.78 -16.03
CA PRO A 82 13.60 6.01 -14.82
C PRO A 82 13.87 6.81 -13.54
N ILE A 83 14.91 7.65 -13.53
CA ILE A 83 15.25 8.49 -12.37
C ILE A 83 14.13 9.50 -12.09
N ILE A 84 13.65 10.19 -13.13
CA ILE A 84 12.56 11.17 -12.97
C ILE A 84 11.29 10.49 -12.45
N TYR A 85 10.89 9.37 -13.06
CA TYR A 85 9.70 8.63 -12.66
C TYR A 85 9.82 8.05 -11.24
N LEU A 86 11.02 7.61 -10.84
CA LEU A 86 11.28 7.14 -9.48
C LEU A 86 11.13 8.28 -8.46
N ILE A 87 11.63 9.48 -8.77
CA ILE A 87 11.51 10.64 -7.88
C ILE A 87 10.04 11.06 -7.75
N ILE A 88 9.32 11.22 -8.87
CA ILE A 88 7.91 11.63 -8.87
C ILE A 88 7.07 10.60 -8.12
N GLY A 89 7.13 9.33 -8.52
CA GLY A 89 6.37 8.26 -7.89
C GLY A 89 6.75 8.06 -6.42
N GLY A 90 8.02 8.27 -6.07
CA GLY A 90 8.49 8.24 -4.68
C GLY A 90 7.86 9.34 -3.83
N ILE A 91 7.82 10.58 -4.32
CA ILE A 91 7.20 11.71 -3.59
C ILE A 91 5.70 11.48 -3.42
N GLU A 92 5.00 11.10 -4.49
CA GLU A 92 3.56 10.83 -4.45
C GLU A 92 3.24 9.70 -3.47
N ALA A 93 4.03 8.62 -3.51
CA ALA A 93 3.86 7.49 -2.60
C ALA A 93 4.14 7.84 -1.14
N LEU A 94 5.15 8.66 -0.87
CA LEU A 94 5.46 9.12 0.48
C LEU A 94 4.30 9.95 1.04
N ILE A 95 3.74 10.87 0.25
CA ILE A 95 2.61 11.71 0.69
C ILE A 95 1.38 10.84 0.91
N ALA A 96 0.96 10.06 -0.09
CA ALA A 96 -0.23 9.22 -0.02
C ALA A 96 -0.12 8.16 1.08
N GLY A 97 1.03 7.49 1.19
CA GLY A 97 1.29 6.46 2.19
C GLY A 97 1.27 7.00 3.62
N ASN A 98 1.80 8.20 3.86
CA ASN A 98 1.74 8.83 5.18
C ASN A 98 0.31 9.22 5.57
N VAL A 99 -0.45 9.82 4.65
CA VAL A 99 -1.84 10.23 4.91
C VAL A 99 -2.72 9.01 5.18
N VAL A 100 -2.72 8.02 4.29
CA VAL A 100 -3.55 6.82 4.44
C VAL A 100 -3.07 5.97 5.63
N GLY A 101 -1.76 5.79 5.79
CA GLY A 101 -1.19 5.04 6.91
C GLY A 101 -1.51 5.65 8.26
N GLY A 102 -1.46 6.98 8.38
CA GLY A 102 -1.84 7.70 9.60
C GLY A 102 -3.33 7.52 9.92
N LEU A 103 -4.19 7.69 8.92
CA LEU A 103 -5.64 7.49 9.06
C LEU A 103 -5.98 6.07 9.52
N LEU A 104 -5.43 5.06 8.83
CA LEU A 104 -5.66 3.66 9.15
C LEU A 104 -5.16 3.30 10.54
N SER A 105 -3.98 3.80 10.92
CA SER A 105 -3.43 3.58 12.27
C SER A 105 -4.35 4.14 13.35
N GLY A 106 -4.89 5.34 13.15
CA GLY A 106 -5.84 5.95 14.07
C GLY A 106 -7.14 5.15 14.20
N ILE A 107 -7.76 4.77 13.08
CA ILE A 107 -9.04 4.05 13.06
C ILE A 107 -8.90 2.67 13.74
N TYR A 108 -7.89 1.89 13.36
CA TYR A 108 -7.75 0.52 13.88
C TYR A 108 -7.34 0.52 15.35
N THR A 109 -6.47 1.43 15.77
CA THR A 109 -6.06 1.53 17.17
C THR A 109 -7.19 2.04 18.06
N ALA A 110 -7.94 3.07 17.63
CA ALA A 110 -9.08 3.59 18.38
C ALA A 110 -10.24 2.59 18.47
N GLY A 111 -10.42 1.77 17.44
CA GLY A 111 -11.44 0.70 17.39
C GLY A 111 -11.03 -0.59 18.10
N TYR A 112 -9.80 -0.70 18.61
CA TYR A 112 -9.24 -1.96 19.11
C TYR A 112 -9.36 -3.13 18.10
N PHE A 113 -9.15 -2.82 16.82
CA PHE A 113 -9.24 -3.77 15.73
C PHE A 113 -7.87 -4.27 15.31
N ARG A 114 -7.78 -5.57 15.01
CA ARG A 114 -6.62 -6.14 14.32
C ARG A 114 -6.74 -5.93 12.81
N MET A 115 -5.64 -5.59 12.15
CA MET A 115 -5.60 -5.36 10.71
C MET A 115 -4.93 -6.53 9.99
N SER A 116 -5.58 -7.10 8.97
CA SER A 116 -4.93 -8.09 8.10
C SER A 116 -3.84 -7.43 7.26
N THR A 117 -2.70 -8.11 7.06
CA THR A 117 -1.58 -7.62 6.23
C THR A 117 -1.96 -7.37 4.76
N TRP A 118 -3.11 -7.90 4.31
CA TRP A 118 -3.71 -7.62 3.00
C TRP A 118 -4.30 -6.22 2.88
N ILE A 119 -4.76 -5.62 3.99
CA ILE A 119 -5.46 -4.32 3.97
C ILE A 119 -4.51 -3.19 3.51
N PRO A 120 -3.29 -3.07 4.05
CA PRO A 120 -2.27 -2.16 3.53
C PRO A 120 -1.98 -2.31 2.03
N LEU A 121 -1.87 -3.55 1.53
CA LEU A 121 -1.66 -3.81 0.11
C LEU A 121 -2.82 -3.29 -0.74
N SER A 122 -4.06 -3.59 -0.35
CA SER A 122 -5.25 -3.12 -1.06
C SER A 122 -5.28 -1.60 -1.15
N TRP A 123 -4.91 -0.89 -0.08
CA TRP A 123 -4.78 0.57 -0.11
C TRP A 123 -3.66 1.05 -1.03
N GLY A 124 -2.50 0.37 -1.07
CA GLY A 124 -1.45 0.67 -2.05
C GLY A 124 -1.93 0.54 -3.50
N ILE A 125 -2.68 -0.52 -3.80
CA ILE A 125 -3.28 -0.75 -5.12
C ILE A 125 -4.32 0.33 -5.45
N ILE A 126 -5.22 0.66 -4.51
CA ILE A 126 -6.23 1.70 -4.71
C ILE A 126 -5.56 3.05 -4.99
N ASN A 127 -4.53 3.43 -4.23
CA ASN A 127 -3.78 4.68 -4.48
C ASN A 127 -3.18 4.70 -5.89
N ALA A 128 -2.55 3.60 -6.32
CA ALA A 128 -1.98 3.50 -7.67
C ALA A 128 -3.06 3.58 -8.76
N LEU A 129 -4.20 2.92 -8.58
CA LEU A 129 -5.31 2.98 -9.53
C LEU A 129 -5.93 4.37 -9.63
N ILE A 130 -6.12 5.07 -8.50
CA ILE A 130 -6.60 6.46 -8.47
C ILE A 130 -5.65 7.35 -9.26
N LEU A 131 -4.34 7.20 -9.05
CA LEU A 131 -3.33 7.98 -9.75
C LEU A 131 -3.37 7.78 -11.27
N ILE A 132 -3.53 6.53 -11.72
CA ILE A 132 -3.70 6.18 -13.13
C ILE A 132 -4.97 6.83 -13.70
N LEU A 133 -6.10 6.70 -13.01
CA LEU A 133 -7.38 7.27 -13.46
C LEU A 133 -7.34 8.80 -13.53
N SER A 134 -6.74 9.45 -12.53
CA SER A 134 -6.56 10.90 -12.49
C SER A 134 -5.68 11.40 -13.64
N SER A 135 -4.70 10.62 -14.09
CA SER A 135 -3.83 10.99 -15.21
C SER A 135 -4.61 11.15 -16.51
N PHE A 136 -5.57 10.26 -16.81
CA PHE A 136 -6.39 10.35 -18.02
C PHE A 136 -7.47 11.44 -17.93
N ALA A 137 -8.05 11.65 -16.75
CA ALA A 137 -9.08 12.67 -16.54
C ALA A 137 -8.58 14.10 -16.84
N ILE A 138 -7.30 14.37 -16.60
CA ILE A 138 -6.66 15.66 -16.89
C ILE A 138 -6.46 15.87 -18.41
N GLN A 139 -6.31 14.81 -19.20
CA GLN A 139 -6.05 14.88 -20.65
C GLN A 139 -7.33 14.81 -21.51
N GLY A 140 -8.42 14.22 -21.01
CA GLY A 140 -9.71 14.12 -21.73
C GLY A 140 -10.64 15.32 -21.60
N GLY A 141 -10.23 16.38 -20.89
CA GLY A 141 -10.99 17.64 -20.72
C GLY A 141 -10.64 18.74 -21.72
N LEU A 142 -9.89 18.42 -22.79
CA LEU A 142 -9.52 19.31 -23.91
C LEU A 142 -10.25 18.92 -25.19
#